data_AF-A0A813ZU63-F1
#
_entry.id   AF-A0A813ZU63-F1
#
_cell.length_a   1.000
_cell.length_b   1.000
_cell.length_c   1.000
_cell.angle_alpha   90.00
_cell.angle_beta   90.00
_cell.angle_gamma   90.00
#
_symmetry.space_group_name_H-M   'P 1'
#
loop_
_entity.id
_entity.type
_entity.pdbx_description
1 polymer ?
#
loop_
_entity_poly.entity_id
_entity_poly.type
_entity_poly.pdbx_seq_one_letter_code
_entity_poly.pdbx_strand_id
1 'polypeptide(L)'
;MEKDSTYTGQKDKRHSTLEDTIKSDQSSILDFGKHGIFVERTLALIKPDAIQNTNEIEDMILKSGFTILQKRRVTLTAEQCSDFYSEHYGKKFFPSLVAFMTSGPILAMVLARENAIGAWRELIGPTNSTQARESHPESVRALFGTNEQKNAVHGSDSPVSAEREIRFFFPNCIVEPVPVGRPAKDYLEQNVNKTLIKALTALCKEKPKDPIVWLADKLIEINPYKPKLNKVEQTFDESPTSSSNEQLLNRSDYR
;
A
#
# COMPACT_ATOMS: atom_id res chain seq x y z
N MET A 1 -33.07 -47.46 -54.72
CA MET A 1 -32.30 -47.44 -55.99
C MET A 1 -33.09 -46.62 -57.00
N GLU A 2 -32.39 -45.92 -57.89
CA GLU A 2 -32.83 -44.86 -58.86
C GLU A 2 -33.02 -43.46 -58.23
N LYS A 3 -32.12 -42.47 -58.34
CA LYS A 3 -31.37 -41.77 -59.43
C LYS A 3 -32.06 -40.49 -59.96
N ASP A 4 -31.36 -39.36 -59.74
CA ASP A 4 -31.16 -38.16 -60.58
C ASP A 4 -32.39 -37.29 -60.95
N SER A 5 -32.39 -35.95 -61.10
CA SER A 5 -31.44 -34.84 -61.32
C SER A 5 -32.28 -33.53 -61.11
N THR A 6 -31.82 -32.34 -60.70
CA THR A 6 -31.12 -31.33 -61.53
C THR A 6 -30.68 -30.09 -60.72
N TYR A 7 -29.43 -29.71 -61.01
CA TYR A 7 -28.66 -28.46 -60.95
C TYR A 7 -29.39 -27.09 -60.98
N THR A 8 -28.88 -26.10 -60.23
CA THR A 8 -28.34 -24.77 -60.67
C THR A 8 -28.43 -23.69 -59.58
N GLY A 9 -27.41 -22.83 -59.43
CA GLY A 9 -27.58 -21.54 -58.73
C GLY A 9 -26.37 -20.98 -58.00
N GLN A 10 -25.35 -20.57 -58.75
CA GLN A 10 -24.19 -19.80 -58.27
C GLN A 10 -24.56 -18.31 -58.20
N LYS A 11 -24.27 -17.62 -57.08
CA LYS A 11 -24.16 -16.15 -56.85
C LYS A 11 -23.92 -15.94 -55.33
N ASP A 12 -23.12 -15.04 -54.80
CA ASP A 12 -22.29 -13.97 -55.32
C ASP A 12 -21.25 -13.63 -54.23
N LYS A 13 -20.06 -13.22 -54.64
CA LYS A 13 -19.01 -12.70 -53.75
C LYS A 13 -19.29 -11.23 -53.41
N ARG A 14 -19.11 -10.91 -52.13
CA ARG A 14 -18.72 -9.60 -51.57
C ARG A 14 -19.74 -8.46 -51.64
N HIS A 15 -20.25 -8.09 -50.47
CA HIS A 15 -20.44 -6.69 -50.09
C HIS A 15 -20.08 -6.54 -48.61
N SER A 16 -18.77 -6.45 -48.30
CA SER A 16 -18.34 -5.82 -47.05
C SER A 16 -18.44 -4.32 -47.27
N THR A 17 -19.37 -3.66 -46.59
CA THR A 17 -19.57 -2.22 -46.73
C THR A 17 -18.42 -1.46 -46.08
N LEU A 18 -18.15 -0.23 -46.56
CA LEU A 18 -17.20 0.70 -45.94
C LEU A 18 -17.47 0.90 -44.43
N GLU A 19 -18.73 0.74 -44.00
CA GLU A 19 -19.14 0.78 -42.59
C GLU A 19 -18.56 -0.38 -41.76
N ASP A 20 -18.40 -1.57 -42.33
CA ASP A 20 -17.82 -2.73 -41.64
C ASP A 20 -16.31 -2.56 -41.45
N THR A 21 -15.64 -1.93 -42.43
CA THR A 21 -14.21 -1.60 -42.33
C THR A 21 -13.97 -0.46 -41.33
N ILE A 22 -14.85 0.55 -41.30
CA ILE A 22 -14.76 1.65 -40.32
C ILE A 22 -15.08 1.15 -38.90
N LYS A 23 -16.02 0.20 -38.72
CA LYS A 23 -16.28 -0.42 -37.41
C LYS A 23 -15.15 -1.31 -36.93
N SER A 24 -14.49 -2.07 -37.81
CA SER A 24 -13.32 -2.88 -37.41
C SER A 24 -12.12 -1.99 -37.07
N ASP A 25 -11.93 -0.88 -37.79
CA ASP A 25 -10.81 0.03 -37.57
C ASP A 25 -11.04 0.86 -36.29
N GLN A 26 -12.27 1.32 -36.02
CA GLN A 26 -12.62 1.95 -34.74
C GLN A 26 -12.60 0.99 -33.56
N SER A 27 -12.97 -0.29 -33.76
CA SER A 27 -12.79 -1.35 -32.76
C SER A 27 -11.32 -1.54 -32.39
N SER A 28 -10.41 -1.46 -33.37
CA SER A 28 -8.97 -1.57 -33.12
C SER A 28 -8.40 -0.32 -32.43
N ILE A 29 -8.87 0.87 -32.81
CA ILE A 29 -8.47 2.16 -32.19
C ILE A 29 -9.00 2.27 -30.74
N LEU A 30 -10.16 1.69 -30.44
CA LEU A 30 -10.70 1.59 -29.07
C LEU A 30 -10.01 0.52 -28.21
N ASP A 31 -9.23 -0.38 -28.79
CA ASP A 31 -8.49 -1.42 -28.06
C ASP A 31 -7.11 -0.96 -27.58
N PHE A 32 -6.50 0.02 -28.25
CA PHE A 32 -5.26 0.66 -27.79
C PHE A 32 -5.41 1.43 -26.47
N GLY A 33 -6.64 1.77 -26.07
CA GLY A 33 -6.93 2.42 -24.79
C GLY A 33 -7.14 1.47 -23.60
N LYS A 34 -7.18 0.14 -23.82
CA LYS A 34 -7.36 -0.88 -22.77
C LYS A 34 -6.05 -1.49 -22.25
N HIS A 35 -4.95 -1.32 -22.97
CA HIS A 35 -3.68 -1.97 -22.68
C HIS A 35 -2.71 -0.99 -22.01
N GLY A 36 -3.09 -0.45 -20.85
CA GLY A 36 -2.06 -0.01 -19.91
C GLY A 36 -1.26 -1.25 -19.50
N ILE A 37 0.05 -1.28 -19.75
CA ILE A 37 0.93 -2.34 -19.21
C ILE A 37 0.93 -2.16 -17.69
N PHE A 38 -0.04 -2.76 -17.01
CA PHE A 38 -0.13 -2.78 -15.57
C PHE A 38 0.78 -3.88 -15.05
N VAL A 39 1.79 -3.48 -14.27
CA VAL A 39 2.61 -4.44 -13.54
C VAL A 39 2.02 -4.55 -12.13
N GLU A 40 1.50 -5.74 -11.81
CA GLU A 40 0.93 -6.01 -10.49
C GLU A 40 2.00 -5.84 -9.41
N ARG A 41 1.57 -5.26 -8.27
CA ARG A 41 2.43 -5.03 -7.11
C ARG A 41 1.91 -5.82 -5.93
N THR A 42 2.81 -6.37 -5.13
CA THR A 42 2.48 -7.09 -3.89
C THR A 42 3.40 -6.67 -2.74
N LEU A 43 2.92 -6.78 -1.50
CA LEU A 43 3.77 -6.64 -0.33
C LEU A 43 4.47 -7.97 -0.03
N ALA A 44 5.78 -7.90 0.16
CA ALA A 44 6.56 -8.97 0.77
C ALA A 44 7.14 -8.49 2.11
N LEU A 45 7.03 -9.31 3.15
CA LEU A 45 7.78 -9.10 4.40
C LEU A 45 8.75 -10.25 4.63
N ILE A 46 9.96 -9.94 5.07
CA ILE A 46 10.85 -10.87 5.76
C ILE A 46 10.65 -10.64 7.27
N LYS A 47 10.19 -11.68 7.95
CA LYS A 47 9.84 -11.70 9.37
C LYS A 47 11.10 -11.80 10.24
N PRO A 48 10.99 -11.54 11.57
CA PRO A 48 12.17 -11.44 12.43
C PRO A 48 13.04 -12.71 12.47
N ASP A 49 12.45 -13.89 12.26
CA ASP A 49 13.13 -15.19 12.24
C ASP A 49 14.05 -15.39 11.03
N ALA A 50 13.76 -14.74 9.90
CA ALA A 50 14.52 -14.90 8.65
C ALA A 50 15.35 -13.68 8.25
N ILE A 51 15.46 -12.69 9.15
CA ILE A 51 16.23 -11.47 8.89
C ILE A 51 17.70 -11.72 8.56
N GLN A 52 18.30 -12.75 9.15
CA GLN A 52 19.70 -13.12 8.86
C GLN A 52 19.86 -13.70 7.44
N ASN A 53 18.77 -14.19 6.84
CA ASN A 53 18.73 -14.77 5.49
C ASN A 53 18.19 -13.79 4.43
N THR A 54 18.25 -12.49 4.72
CA THR A 54 17.69 -11.45 3.84
C THR A 54 18.28 -11.52 2.43
N ASN A 55 19.59 -11.71 2.31
CA ASN A 55 20.27 -11.69 1.01
C ASN A 55 19.85 -12.88 0.15
N GLU A 56 19.79 -14.08 0.75
CA GLU A 56 19.37 -15.30 0.06
C GLU A 56 17.92 -15.22 -0.40
N ILE A 57 17.04 -14.64 0.42
CA ILE A 57 15.63 -14.44 0.07
C ILE A 57 15.49 -13.38 -1.04
N GLU A 58 16.22 -12.26 -0.98
CA GLU A 58 16.25 -11.26 -2.05
C GLU A 58 16.76 -11.86 -3.37
N ASP A 59 17.80 -12.70 -3.33
CA ASP A 59 18.30 -13.41 -4.50
C ASP A 59 17.25 -14.34 -5.11
N MET A 60 16.50 -15.09 -4.29
CA MET A 60 15.39 -15.93 -4.78
C MET A 60 14.29 -15.10 -5.44
N ILE A 61 13.95 -13.94 -4.85
CA ILE A 61 12.97 -12.99 -5.41
C ILE A 61 13.43 -12.51 -6.80
N LEU A 62 14.67 -12.03 -6.90
CA LEU A 62 15.22 -11.50 -8.17
C LEU A 62 15.33 -12.59 -9.24
N LYS A 63 15.81 -13.78 -8.89
CA LYS A 63 15.89 -14.94 -9.81
C LYS A 63 14.51 -15.41 -10.27
N SER A 64 13.46 -15.16 -9.49
CA SER A 64 12.07 -15.46 -9.85
C SER A 64 11.43 -14.36 -10.71
N GLY A 65 12.21 -13.41 -11.23
CA GLY A 65 11.74 -12.39 -12.17
C GLY A 65 10.97 -11.24 -11.53
N PHE A 66 11.05 -11.07 -10.21
CA PHE A 66 10.49 -9.89 -9.54
C PHE A 66 11.44 -8.70 -9.64
N THR A 67 10.84 -7.51 -9.72
CA THR A 67 11.55 -6.24 -9.45
C THR A 67 11.22 -5.77 -8.04
N ILE A 68 12.23 -5.41 -7.25
CA ILE A 68 12.04 -4.79 -5.94
C ILE A 68 11.94 -3.28 -6.16
N LEU A 69 10.75 -2.70 -6.02
CA LEU A 69 10.50 -1.28 -6.25
C LEU A 69 10.92 -0.41 -5.06
N GLN A 70 10.62 -0.89 -3.85
CA GLN A 70 10.95 -0.21 -2.60
C GLN A 70 11.24 -1.26 -1.54
N LYS A 71 12.14 -0.93 -0.60
CA LYS A 71 12.37 -1.74 0.60
C LYS A 71 12.67 -0.86 1.81
N ARG A 72 12.22 -1.28 2.99
CA ARG A 72 12.53 -0.60 4.26
C ARG A 72 12.61 -1.59 5.42
N ARG A 73 13.58 -1.39 6.30
CA ARG A 73 13.71 -2.13 7.55
C ARG A 73 12.97 -1.39 8.66
N VAL A 74 12.09 -2.07 9.39
CA VAL A 74 11.21 -1.46 10.40
C VAL A 74 11.10 -2.38 11.62
N THR A 75 11.02 -1.80 12.81
CA THR A 75 10.58 -2.51 14.01
C THR A 75 9.20 -1.99 14.36
N LEU A 76 8.18 -2.86 14.30
CA LEU A 76 6.80 -2.48 14.58
C LEU A 76 6.54 -2.39 16.08
N THR A 77 5.73 -1.43 16.49
CA THR A 77 5.12 -1.46 17.84
C THR A 77 4.00 -2.51 17.88
N ALA A 78 3.58 -2.91 19.09
CA ALA A 78 2.45 -3.84 19.25
C ALA A 78 1.15 -3.29 18.64
N GLU A 79 0.94 -1.98 18.74
CA GLU A 79 -0.22 -1.29 18.17
C GLU A 79 -0.18 -1.33 16.64
N GLN A 80 0.95 -0.92 16.03
CA GLN A 80 1.14 -0.99 14.57
C GLN A 80 1.00 -2.42 14.03
N CYS A 81 1.54 -3.40 14.75
CA CYS A 81 1.42 -4.81 14.36
C CYS A 81 -0.03 -5.31 14.49
N SER A 82 -0.77 -4.86 15.50
CA SER A 82 -2.17 -5.21 15.69
C SER A 82 -3.04 -4.61 14.60
N ASP A 83 -2.78 -3.36 14.20
CA ASP A 83 -3.47 -2.70 13.09
C ASP A 83 -3.21 -3.42 11.76
N PHE A 84 -1.95 -3.78 11.50
CA PHE A 84 -1.55 -4.51 10.30
C PHE A 84 -2.24 -5.87 10.19
N TYR A 85 -2.36 -6.60 11.30
CA TYR A 85 -3.02 -7.92 11.36
C TYR A 85 -4.48 -7.84 11.87
N SER A 86 -5.16 -6.70 11.73
CA SER A 86 -6.51 -6.48 12.28
C SER A 86 -7.56 -7.50 11.82
N GLU A 87 -7.41 -8.08 10.62
CA GLU A 87 -8.25 -9.18 10.11
C GLU A 87 -8.13 -10.49 10.90
N HIS A 88 -7.15 -10.59 11.80
CA HIS A 88 -6.94 -11.72 12.70
C HIS A 88 -7.35 -11.42 14.14
N TYR A 89 -7.89 -10.22 14.41
CA TYR A 89 -8.37 -9.86 15.74
C TYR A 89 -9.40 -10.87 16.25
N GLY A 90 -9.28 -11.25 17.53
CA GLY A 90 -10.13 -12.27 18.17
C GLY A 90 -9.72 -13.72 17.91
N LYS A 91 -8.77 -14.01 17.00
CA LYS A 91 -8.24 -15.37 16.81
C LYS A 91 -7.28 -15.74 17.95
N LYS A 92 -7.30 -17.02 18.37
CA LYS A 92 -6.47 -17.51 19.49
C LYS A 92 -4.97 -17.27 19.33
N PHE A 93 -4.46 -17.30 18.09
CA PHE A 93 -3.05 -17.08 17.77
C PHE A 93 -2.66 -15.60 17.64
N PHE A 94 -3.62 -14.67 17.66
CA PHE A 94 -3.34 -13.26 17.39
C PHE A 94 -2.35 -12.62 18.38
N PRO A 95 -2.47 -12.82 19.72
CA PRO A 95 -1.51 -12.26 20.66
C PRO A 95 -0.08 -12.79 20.45
N SER A 96 0.07 -14.09 20.13
CA SER A 96 1.39 -14.67 19.87
C SER A 96 1.99 -14.20 18.55
N LEU A 97 1.16 -13.98 17.53
CA LEU A 97 1.56 -13.36 16.27
C LEU A 97 2.10 -11.95 16.49
N VAL A 98 1.37 -11.10 17.22
CA VAL A 98 1.80 -9.74 17.53
C VAL A 98 3.13 -9.76 18.29
N ALA A 99 3.21 -10.52 19.38
CA ALA A 99 4.44 -10.61 20.18
C ALA A 99 5.65 -11.06 19.35
N PHE A 100 5.46 -12.00 18.42
CA PHE A 100 6.52 -12.45 17.53
C PHE A 100 6.95 -11.39 16.52
N MET A 101 5.99 -10.75 15.84
CA MET A 101 6.30 -9.74 14.82
C MET A 101 6.92 -8.47 15.41
N THR A 102 6.71 -8.20 16.71
CA THR A 102 7.38 -7.11 17.45
C THR A 102 8.68 -7.53 18.14
N SER A 103 9.09 -8.80 18.05
CA SER A 103 10.30 -9.31 18.74
C SER A 103 11.62 -8.83 18.13
N GLY A 104 11.58 -8.24 16.93
CA GLY A 104 12.75 -7.76 16.23
C GLY A 104 12.38 -6.99 14.96
N PRO A 105 13.38 -6.53 14.20
CA PRO A 105 13.15 -5.85 12.93
C PRO A 105 12.54 -6.80 11.89
N ILE A 106 11.80 -6.23 10.96
CA ILE A 106 11.32 -6.86 9.73
C ILE A 106 11.86 -6.08 8.52
N LEU A 107 11.90 -6.73 7.36
CA LEU A 107 12.13 -6.04 6.08
C LEU A 107 10.83 -6.06 5.28
N ALA A 108 10.28 -4.88 5.00
CA ALA A 108 9.14 -4.72 4.10
C ALA A 108 9.63 -4.37 2.69
N MET A 109 9.01 -4.95 1.67
CA MET A 109 9.34 -4.74 0.26
C MET A 109 8.08 -4.62 -0.59
N VAL A 110 8.11 -3.75 -1.59
CA VAL A 110 7.13 -3.71 -2.68
C VAL A 110 7.73 -4.44 -3.87
N LEU A 111 7.14 -5.56 -4.24
CA LEU A 111 7.55 -6.36 -5.39
C LEU A 111 6.65 -6.07 -6.59
N ALA A 112 7.21 -6.09 -7.78
CA ALA A 112 6.49 -5.91 -9.03
C ALA A 112 6.82 -7.02 -10.03
N ARG A 113 5.78 -7.60 -10.63
CA ARG A 113 5.83 -8.65 -11.66
C ARG A 113 4.44 -8.78 -12.30
N GLU A 114 4.36 -9.35 -13.49
CA GLU A 114 3.08 -9.90 -13.97
C GLU A 114 2.57 -10.98 -12.99
N ASN A 115 1.31 -10.89 -12.57
CA ASN A 115 0.73 -11.78 -11.54
C ASN A 115 1.58 -11.85 -10.25
N ALA A 116 2.11 -10.71 -9.80
CA ALA A 116 3.01 -10.62 -8.65
C ALA A 116 2.46 -11.27 -7.37
N ILE A 117 1.16 -11.13 -7.10
CA ILE A 117 0.54 -11.71 -5.89
C ILE A 117 0.57 -13.23 -5.98
N GLY A 118 0.08 -13.79 -7.08
CA GLY A 118 0.07 -15.24 -7.30
C GLY A 118 1.49 -15.81 -7.31
N ALA A 119 2.39 -15.20 -8.05
CA ALA A 119 3.78 -15.62 -8.16
C ALA A 119 4.53 -15.54 -6.82
N TRP A 120 4.25 -14.52 -5.98
CA TRP A 120 4.91 -14.41 -4.69
C TRP A 120 4.40 -15.50 -3.74
N ARG A 121 3.09 -15.77 -3.76
CA ARG A 121 2.49 -16.86 -2.99
C ARG A 121 3.01 -18.24 -3.39
N GLU A 122 3.23 -18.45 -4.68
CA GLU A 122 3.84 -19.67 -5.21
C GLU A 122 5.29 -19.81 -4.72
N LEU A 123 6.10 -18.75 -4.86
CA LEU A 123 7.50 -18.74 -4.44
C LEU A 123 7.67 -19.02 -2.93
N ILE A 124 6.80 -18.45 -2.09
CA ILE A 124 6.89 -18.65 -0.64
C ILE A 124 6.29 -19.97 -0.16
N GLY A 125 5.41 -20.61 -0.93
CA GLY A 125 4.81 -21.90 -0.59
C GLY A 125 3.77 -21.86 0.53
N PRO A 126 3.28 -23.03 0.99
CA PRO A 126 2.23 -23.15 2.01
C PRO A 126 2.57 -22.47 3.34
N THR A 127 1.58 -21.93 4.05
CA THR A 127 1.78 -21.16 5.30
C THR A 127 2.50 -21.95 6.38
N ASN A 128 2.25 -23.25 6.49
CA ASN A 128 2.93 -24.14 7.42
C ASN A 128 4.25 -24.63 6.83
N SER A 129 5.37 -24.27 7.45
CA SER A 129 6.72 -24.60 6.96
C SER A 129 6.99 -26.11 6.89
N THR A 130 6.37 -26.94 7.75
CA THR A 130 6.49 -28.40 7.66
C THR A 130 5.80 -28.93 6.42
N GLN A 131 4.58 -28.47 6.14
CA GLN A 131 3.87 -28.81 4.91
C GLN A 131 4.61 -28.29 3.66
N ALA A 132 5.22 -27.11 3.76
CA ALA A 132 6.03 -26.55 2.69
C ALA A 132 7.23 -27.44 2.36
N ARG A 133 7.95 -27.97 3.37
CA ARG A 133 9.04 -28.93 3.15
C ARG A 133 8.62 -30.20 2.41
N GLU A 134 7.41 -30.68 2.65
CA GLU A 134 6.91 -31.91 2.01
C GLU A 134 6.43 -31.67 0.58
N SER A 135 5.73 -30.56 0.33
CA SER A 135 5.04 -30.31 -0.94
C SER A 135 5.79 -29.38 -1.88
N HIS A 136 6.57 -28.44 -1.35
CA HIS A 136 7.29 -27.39 -2.07
C HIS A 136 8.69 -27.19 -1.43
N PRO A 137 9.58 -28.19 -1.49
CA PRO A 137 10.84 -28.20 -0.74
C PRO A 137 11.77 -27.01 -1.04
N GLU A 138 11.65 -26.44 -2.25
CA GLU A 138 12.43 -25.27 -2.70
C GLU A 138 11.78 -23.92 -2.37
N SER A 139 10.61 -23.91 -1.72
CA SER A 139 9.92 -22.67 -1.36
C SER A 139 10.62 -21.94 -0.21
N VAL A 140 10.43 -20.62 -0.13
CA VAL A 140 11.04 -19.79 0.93
C VAL A 140 10.66 -20.30 2.33
N ARG A 141 9.39 -20.72 2.53
CA ARG A 141 8.93 -21.26 3.83
C ARG A 141 9.53 -22.63 4.15
N ALA A 142 9.80 -23.46 3.14
CA ALA A 142 10.45 -24.75 3.36
C ALA A 142 11.91 -24.57 3.80
N LEU A 143 12.63 -23.64 3.17
CA LEU A 143 14.05 -23.39 3.39
C LEU A 143 14.35 -22.61 4.69
N PHE A 144 13.55 -21.58 4.99
CA PHE A 144 13.84 -20.65 6.10
C PHE A 144 12.82 -20.68 7.23
N GLY A 145 11.66 -21.30 7.02
CA GLY A 145 10.59 -21.38 8.00
C GLY A 145 10.72 -22.57 8.95
N THR A 146 10.31 -22.38 10.20
CA THR A 146 10.35 -23.43 11.24
C THR A 146 8.98 -24.03 11.51
N ASN A 147 7.93 -23.20 11.61
CA ASN A 147 6.55 -23.62 11.87
C ASN A 147 5.55 -22.69 11.15
N GLU A 148 4.27 -22.71 11.53
CA GLU A 148 3.23 -21.87 10.91
C GLU A 148 3.36 -20.37 11.26
N GLN A 149 3.77 -20.04 12.48
CA GLN A 149 3.92 -18.65 12.92
C GLN A 149 5.28 -18.06 12.48
N LYS A 150 6.35 -18.83 12.72
CA LYS A 150 7.73 -18.54 12.32
C LYS A 150 8.03 -19.19 10.98
N ASN A 151 7.39 -18.66 9.94
CA ASN A 151 7.47 -19.14 8.56
C ASN A 151 8.27 -18.19 7.67
N ALA A 152 9.23 -17.43 8.21
CA ALA A 152 10.14 -16.53 7.49
C ALA A 152 9.53 -15.31 6.77
N VAL A 153 8.37 -15.45 6.11
CA VAL A 153 7.85 -14.44 5.18
C VAL A 153 6.33 -14.27 5.21
N HIS A 154 5.88 -13.06 4.90
CA HIS A 154 4.47 -12.71 4.62
C HIS A 154 4.31 -12.30 3.16
N GLY A 155 3.14 -12.59 2.61
CA GLY A 155 2.73 -12.13 1.29
C GLY A 155 1.24 -11.87 1.25
N SER A 156 0.84 -10.78 0.59
CA SER A 156 -0.56 -10.43 0.40
C SER A 156 -1.33 -11.55 -0.33
N ASP A 157 -2.63 -11.66 -0.07
CA ASP A 157 -3.47 -12.74 -0.60
C ASP A 157 -4.41 -12.31 -1.73
N SER A 158 -4.57 -11.01 -1.93
CA SER A 158 -5.49 -10.42 -2.90
C SER A 158 -5.02 -9.01 -3.29
N PRO A 159 -5.49 -8.46 -4.43
CA PRO A 159 -5.17 -7.09 -4.80
C PRO A 159 -5.55 -6.05 -3.74
N VAL A 160 -6.69 -6.27 -3.06
CA VAL A 160 -7.19 -5.36 -2.00
C VAL A 160 -6.27 -5.39 -0.77
N SER A 161 -5.85 -6.58 -0.33
CA SER A 161 -4.90 -6.69 0.78
C SER A 161 -3.54 -6.13 0.38
N ALA A 162 -3.05 -6.42 -0.82
CA ALA A 162 -1.79 -5.86 -1.35
C ALA A 162 -1.79 -4.34 -1.34
N GLU A 163 -2.83 -3.68 -1.85
CA GLU A 163 -2.92 -2.22 -1.84
C GLU A 163 -2.91 -1.65 -0.42
N ARG A 164 -3.74 -2.19 0.48
CA ARG A 164 -3.82 -1.77 1.88
C ARG A 164 -2.48 -1.94 2.59
N GLU A 165 -1.86 -3.10 2.43
CA GLU A 165 -0.60 -3.48 3.05
C GLU A 165 0.59 -2.66 2.52
N ILE A 166 0.65 -2.41 1.20
CA ILE A 166 1.64 -1.51 0.60
C ILE A 166 1.46 -0.10 1.15
N ARG A 167 0.23 0.45 1.20
CA ARG A 167 -0.02 1.80 1.75
C ARG A 167 0.35 1.91 3.23
N PHE A 168 0.20 0.83 4.01
CA PHE A 168 0.62 0.78 5.42
C PHE A 168 2.14 1.00 5.57
N PHE A 169 2.96 0.34 4.73
CA PHE A 169 4.41 0.47 4.80
C PHE A 169 4.98 1.61 3.94
N PHE A 170 4.32 1.97 2.85
CA PHE A 170 4.82 2.90 1.84
C PHE A 170 3.69 3.84 1.42
N PRO A 171 3.28 4.80 2.29
CA PRO A 171 2.11 5.65 2.05
C PRO A 171 2.23 6.53 0.80
N ASN A 172 3.46 6.78 0.33
CA ASN A 172 3.75 7.55 -0.88
C ASN A 172 3.95 6.66 -2.13
N CYS A 173 3.78 5.33 -2.00
CA CYS A 173 3.89 4.42 -3.14
C CYS A 173 2.62 4.50 -3.98
N ILE A 174 2.77 4.70 -5.29
CA ILE A 174 1.67 4.61 -6.24
C ILE A 174 1.41 3.14 -6.51
N VAL A 175 0.23 2.67 -6.10
CA VAL A 175 -0.29 1.34 -6.44
C VAL A 175 -1.23 1.51 -7.62
N GLU A 176 -0.91 0.86 -8.74
CA GLU A 176 -1.79 0.83 -9.91
C GLU A 176 -2.86 -0.28 -9.80
N PRO A 177 -3.92 -0.23 -10.63
CA PRO A 177 -4.27 0.89 -11.51
C PRO A 177 -4.69 2.13 -10.72
N VAL A 178 -4.21 3.30 -11.13
CA VAL A 178 -4.74 4.55 -10.60
C VAL A 178 -6.24 4.58 -10.92
N PRO A 179 -7.13 4.77 -9.93
CA PRO A 179 -8.56 4.81 -10.20
C PRO A 179 -8.88 5.85 -11.26
N VAL A 180 -9.63 5.46 -12.29
CA VAL A 180 -10.12 6.35 -13.34
C VAL A 180 -11.64 6.23 -13.47
N GLY A 181 -12.31 7.28 -13.96
CA GLY A 181 -13.76 7.26 -14.16
C GLY A 181 -14.55 7.19 -12.86
N ARG A 182 -15.49 6.23 -12.75
CA ARG A 182 -16.42 6.14 -11.61
C ARG A 182 -15.71 5.88 -10.28
N PRO A 183 -14.78 4.91 -10.13
CA PRO A 183 -14.02 4.73 -8.90
C PRO A 183 -13.28 5.99 -8.42
N ALA A 184 -12.72 6.77 -9.34
CA ALA A 184 -12.07 8.03 -9.01
C ALA A 184 -13.07 9.06 -8.46
N LYS A 185 -14.23 9.16 -9.10
CA LYS A 185 -15.31 10.06 -8.67
C LYS A 185 -15.84 9.66 -7.29
N ASP A 186 -16.08 8.38 -7.05
CA ASP A 186 -16.56 7.87 -5.77
C ASP A 186 -15.56 8.18 -4.64
N TYR A 187 -14.25 8.00 -4.91
CA TYR A 187 -13.20 8.36 -3.97
C TYR A 187 -13.20 9.85 -3.64
N LEU A 188 -13.29 10.73 -4.65
CA LEU A 188 -13.34 12.17 -4.46
C LEU A 188 -14.56 12.56 -3.63
N GLU A 189 -15.74 12.01 -3.92
CA GLU A 189 -16.98 12.30 -3.18
C GLU A 189 -16.91 11.89 -1.72
N GLN A 190 -16.34 10.72 -1.45
CA GLN A 190 -16.29 10.16 -0.09
C GLN A 190 -15.22 10.83 0.78
N ASN A 191 -14.05 11.14 0.22
CA ASN A 191 -12.85 11.49 0.99
C ASN A 191 -12.40 12.94 0.83
N VAL A 192 -12.64 13.58 -0.32
CA VAL A 192 -12.04 14.88 -0.66
C VAL A 192 -13.09 16.00 -0.70
N ASN A 193 -14.19 15.78 -1.42
CA ASN A 193 -15.16 16.80 -1.77
C ASN A 193 -15.81 17.46 -0.55
N LYS A 194 -16.11 16.69 0.51
CA LYS A 194 -16.71 17.25 1.74
C LYS A 194 -15.87 18.36 2.36
N THR A 195 -14.55 18.19 2.37
CA THR A 195 -13.60 19.16 2.92
C THR A 195 -13.33 20.26 1.89
N LEU A 196 -13.07 19.86 0.64
CA LEU A 196 -12.74 20.78 -0.44
C LEU A 196 -13.86 21.79 -0.72
N ILE A 197 -15.12 21.35 -0.80
CA ILE A 197 -16.27 22.23 -1.05
C ILE A 197 -16.42 23.27 0.06
N LYS A 198 -16.22 22.88 1.32
CA LYS A 198 -16.27 23.83 2.45
C LYS A 198 -15.19 24.90 2.32
N ALA A 199 -13.95 24.51 2.00
CA ALA A 199 -12.85 25.45 1.82
C ALA A 199 -13.06 26.37 0.61
N LEU A 200 -13.50 25.82 -0.53
CA LEU A 200 -13.82 26.62 -1.74
C LEU A 200 -14.97 27.60 -1.49
N THR A 201 -16.00 27.18 -0.75
CA THR A 201 -17.12 28.06 -0.38
C THR A 201 -16.63 29.23 0.48
N ALA A 202 -15.70 28.98 1.42
CA ALA A 202 -15.11 30.03 2.24
C ALA A 202 -14.18 30.94 1.43
N LEU A 203 -13.39 30.39 0.51
CA LEU A 203 -12.52 31.15 -0.39
C LEU A 203 -13.31 32.18 -1.21
N CYS A 204 -14.44 31.77 -1.79
CA CYS A 204 -15.31 32.64 -2.57
C CYS A 204 -15.91 33.80 -1.74
N LYS A 205 -16.08 33.60 -0.43
CA LYS A 205 -16.59 34.62 0.49
C LYS A 205 -15.52 35.62 0.91
N GLU A 206 -14.34 35.13 1.31
CA GLU A 206 -13.27 35.98 1.84
C GLU A 206 -12.47 36.72 0.76
N LYS A 207 -12.31 36.13 -0.44
CA LYS A 207 -11.55 36.70 -1.56
C LYS A 207 -10.16 37.24 -1.15
N PRO A 208 -9.32 36.41 -0.53
CA PRO A 208 -7.99 36.80 -0.09
C PRO A 208 -7.10 37.20 -1.28
N LYS A 209 -6.06 38.00 -1.00
CA LYS A 209 -5.08 38.43 -2.01
C LYS A 209 -4.34 37.25 -2.66
N ASP A 210 -4.08 36.20 -1.89
CA ASP A 210 -3.40 34.98 -2.35
C ASP A 210 -4.31 33.75 -2.18
N PRO A 211 -5.24 33.49 -3.13
CA PRO A 211 -6.26 32.44 -3.02
C PRO A 211 -5.70 31.02 -2.81
N ILE A 212 -4.57 30.70 -3.43
CA ILE A 212 -4.00 29.34 -3.40
C ILE A 212 -3.40 29.03 -2.02
N VAL A 213 -2.58 29.95 -1.49
CA VAL A 213 -1.95 29.79 -0.17
C VAL A 213 -3.03 29.74 0.90
N TRP A 214 -3.97 30.68 0.85
CA TRP A 214 -5.10 30.70 1.78
C TRP A 214 -5.91 29.41 1.73
N LEU A 215 -6.19 28.88 0.53
CA LEU A 215 -6.93 27.63 0.38
C LEU A 215 -6.19 26.44 0.97
N ALA A 216 -4.87 26.36 0.75
CA ALA A 216 -4.04 25.30 1.31
C ALA A 216 -4.05 25.33 2.85
N ASP A 217 -3.86 26.51 3.45
CA ASP A 217 -3.90 26.69 4.90
C ASP A 217 -5.28 26.32 5.46
N LYS A 218 -6.35 26.76 4.80
CA LYS A 218 -7.71 26.39 5.20
C LYS A 218 -7.96 24.90 5.11
N LEU A 219 -7.55 24.23 4.04
CA LEU A 219 -7.70 22.78 3.91
C LEU A 219 -6.97 22.04 5.04
N ILE A 220 -5.80 22.51 5.46
CA ILE A 220 -5.06 21.95 6.59
C ILE A 220 -5.83 22.16 7.91
N GLU A 221 -6.41 23.34 8.12
CA GLU A 221 -7.19 23.69 9.31
C GLU A 221 -8.46 22.85 9.46
N ILE A 222 -9.20 22.64 8.36
CA ILE A 222 -10.48 21.94 8.37
C ILE A 222 -10.36 20.44 8.10
N ASN A 223 -9.14 19.91 7.99
CA ASN A 223 -8.90 18.50 7.74
C ASN A 223 -9.44 17.64 8.91
N PRO A 224 -10.47 16.80 8.68
CA PRO A 224 -11.05 15.98 9.74
C PRO A 224 -10.10 14.88 10.26
N TYR A 225 -9.02 14.59 9.53
CA TYR A 225 -8.04 13.56 9.88
C TYR A 225 -6.77 14.13 10.53
N LYS A 226 -6.69 15.45 10.73
CA LYS A 226 -5.58 16.07 11.47
C LYS A 226 -5.98 16.23 12.94
N PRO A 227 -5.19 15.70 13.91
CA PRO A 227 -5.47 15.93 15.31
C PRO A 227 -5.36 17.43 15.62
N LYS A 228 -6.39 17.97 16.29
CA LYS A 228 -6.40 19.36 16.76
C LYS A 228 -5.53 19.45 18.01
N LEU A 229 -4.28 19.91 17.85
CA LEU A 229 -3.42 20.22 18.98
C LEU A 229 -3.94 21.49 19.63
N ASN A 230 -4.63 21.37 20.77
CA ASN A 230 -4.91 22.52 21.60
C ASN A 230 -3.57 23.05 22.12
N LYS A 231 -3.20 24.29 21.76
CA LYS A 231 -2.08 24.97 22.40
C LYS A 231 -2.47 25.14 23.87
N VAL A 232 -1.83 24.38 24.76
CA VAL A 232 -1.86 24.70 26.19
C VAL A 232 -1.07 25.99 26.33
N GLU A 233 -1.78 27.11 26.49
CA GLU A 233 -1.17 28.37 26.90
C GLU A 233 -0.60 28.15 28.30
N GLN A 234 0.71 27.91 28.39
CA GLN A 234 1.43 28.08 29.64
C GLN A 234 1.47 29.58 29.92
N THR A 235 0.50 30.05 30.70
CA THR A 235 0.58 31.34 31.38
C THR A 235 1.71 31.23 32.40
N PHE A 236 2.92 31.66 32.04
CA PHE A 236 3.95 31.97 33.03
C PHE A 236 3.52 33.26 33.72
N ASP A 237 3.09 33.13 34.97
CA ASP A 237 2.83 34.23 35.88
C ASP A 237 4.19 34.84 36.28
N GLU A 238 4.61 35.91 35.61
CA GLU A 238 5.74 36.72 36.06
C GLU A 238 5.30 37.57 37.26
N SER A 239 5.43 37.01 38.46
CA SER A 239 5.45 37.81 39.69
C SER A 239 6.76 38.61 39.77
N PRO A 240 6.72 39.92 40.06
CA PRO A 240 7.93 40.73 40.15
C PRO A 240 8.64 40.44 41.48
N THR A 241 9.87 39.91 41.41
CA THR A 241 10.75 39.82 42.58
C THR A 241 11.33 41.20 42.87
N SER A 242 10.97 41.76 44.02
CA SER A 242 11.59 42.98 44.53
C SER A 242 13.01 42.68 45.04
N SER A 243 13.91 43.56 44.62
CA SER A 243 15.25 43.76 45.14
C SER A 243 15.29 43.74 46.68
N SER A 244 16.26 43.04 47.27
CA SER A 244 17.21 43.61 48.24
C SER A 244 18.28 42.61 48.69
N ASN A 245 19.51 43.13 48.80
CA ASN A 245 20.67 42.67 49.58
C ASN A 245 21.80 41.94 48.83
N GLU A 246 22.61 42.76 48.15
CA GLU A 246 24.06 42.67 48.33
C GLU A 246 24.43 42.84 49.81
N GLN A 247 25.22 41.92 50.36
CA GLN A 247 26.36 42.25 51.24
C GLN A 247 27.26 41.02 51.49
N LEU A 248 28.45 41.11 50.88
CA LEU A 248 29.78 40.90 51.46
C LEU A 248 30.23 39.52 52.01
N LEU A 249 31.26 39.00 51.33
CA LEU A 249 32.54 38.46 51.86
C LEU A 249 32.53 37.67 53.18
N ASN A 250 32.93 36.39 53.14
CA ASN A 250 34.32 35.94 53.41
C ASN A 250 34.41 34.40 53.53
N ARG A 251 35.52 33.84 53.02
CA ARG A 251 36.38 32.75 53.56
C ARG A 251 35.68 31.52 54.20
N SER A 252 36.04 30.26 53.95
CA SER A 252 37.33 29.63 53.67
C SER A 252 37.12 28.11 53.55
N ASP A 253 38.01 27.46 52.81
CA ASP A 253 38.50 26.07 52.88
C ASP A 253 37.89 25.10 53.93
N TYR A 254 37.52 23.88 53.51
CA TYR A 254 38.24 22.62 53.80
C TYR A 254 37.37 21.37 53.48
N ARG A 255 37.96 20.48 52.66
CA ARG A 255 37.68 19.04 52.44
C ARG A 255 36.43 18.61 51.69
#